data_AF-A0A7W4BN73-F1
#
_entry.id   AF-A0A7W4BN73-F1
#
_cell.length_a   1.000
_cell.length_b   1.000
_cell.length_c   1.000
_cell.angle_alpha   90.00
_cell.angle_beta   90.00
_cell.angle_gamma   90.00
#
_symmetry.space_group_name_H-M   'P 1'
#
loop_
_entity.id
_entity.type
_entity.pdbx_description
1 polymer ?
#
loop_
_entity_poly.entity_id
_entity_poly.type
_entity_poly.pdbx_seq_one_letter_code
_entity_poly.pdbx_strand_id
1 'polypeptide(L)'
;MNNVDIAFISHGGGPMPLLNEPNHTQLVAYLKSLASTLKKPSAILLISAHWEESVATITANAAPAQHLAIGSALEIQRFMQVQLGVFRR
;
A
#
# COMPACT_ATOMS: atom_id res chain seq x y z
N MET A 1 11.06 2.17 23.21
CA MET A 1 10.65 2.64 21.88
C MET A 1 9.92 1.50 21.19
N ASN A 2 8.78 1.74 20.56
CA ASN A 2 8.10 0.71 19.78
C ASN A 2 8.92 0.41 18.52
N ASN A 3 9.24 -0.85 18.28
CA ASN A 3 9.93 -1.27 17.06
C ASN A 3 8.91 -1.26 15.92
N VAL A 4 9.16 -0.46 14.89
CA VAL A 4 8.25 -0.30 13.73
C VAL A 4 8.94 -0.92 12.52
N ASP A 5 8.27 -1.84 11.84
CA ASP A 5 8.76 -2.38 10.57
C ASP A 5 8.31 -1.46 9.43
N ILE A 6 9.24 -1.06 8.57
CA ILE A 6 8.99 -0.15 7.45
C ILE A 6 9.35 -0.87 6.15
N ALA A 7 8.43 -0.88 5.19
CA ALA A 7 8.64 -1.44 3.87
C ALA A 7 8.23 -0.42 2.79
N PHE A 8 9.08 -0.27 1.78
CA PHE A 8 8.73 0.42 0.54
C PHE A 8 8.43 -0.63 -0.54
N ILE A 9 7.24 -0.58 -1.11
CA ILE A 9 6.81 -1.52 -2.15
C ILE A 9 6.57 -0.73 -3.42
N SER A 10 7.40 -0.97 -4.44
CA SER A 10 7.12 -0.48 -5.79
C SER A 10 5.81 -1.11 -6.29
N HIS A 11 4.85 -0.28 -6.68
CA HIS A 11 3.59 -0.74 -7.26
C HIS A 11 3.64 -0.72 -8.80
N GLY A 12 2.80 -1.53 -9.43
CA GLY A 12 2.72 -1.62 -10.90
C GLY A 12 2.31 -3.03 -11.31
N GLY A 13 2.16 -3.26 -12.61
CA GLY A 13 1.86 -4.61 -13.12
C GLY A 13 0.39 -5.04 -12.97
N GLY A 14 -0.51 -4.17 -12.54
CA GLY A 14 -1.95 -4.45 -12.50
C GLY A 14 -2.29 -5.75 -11.75
N PRO A 15 -3.28 -6.53 -12.20
CA PRO A 15 -3.66 -7.78 -11.55
C PRO A 15 -2.67 -8.93 -11.80
N MET A 16 -1.63 -8.74 -12.62
CA MET A 16 -0.74 -9.82 -13.08
C MET A 16 -0.08 -10.64 -11.95
N PRO A 17 0.38 -10.06 -10.83
CA PRO A 17 0.87 -10.84 -9.70
C PRO A 17 -0.17 -11.79 -9.10
N LEU A 18 -1.46 -11.43 -9.14
CA LEU A 18 -2.57 -12.26 -8.63
C LEU A 18 -2.98 -13.35 -9.64
N LEU A 19 -2.76 -13.10 -10.93
CA LEU A 19 -3.07 -14.05 -12.01
C LEU A 19 -1.97 -15.10 -12.23
N ASN A 20 -0.91 -15.08 -11.42
CA ASN A 20 0.26 -15.96 -11.55
C ASN A 20 1.00 -15.84 -12.89
N GLU A 21 1.02 -14.63 -13.47
CA GLU A 21 1.81 -14.36 -14.66
C GLU A 21 3.31 -14.66 -14.43
N PRO A 22 3.98 -15.43 -15.30
CA PRO A 22 5.37 -15.87 -15.08
C PRO A 22 6.35 -14.71 -14.86
N ASN A 23 6.13 -13.58 -15.52
CA ASN A 23 6.99 -12.39 -15.40
C ASN A 23 6.94 -11.74 -14.01
N HIS A 24 5.98 -12.11 -13.15
CA HIS A 24 5.81 -11.56 -11.79
C HIS A 24 6.20 -12.55 -10.68
N THR A 25 6.68 -13.75 -11.01
CA THR A 25 6.98 -14.79 -10.00
C THR A 25 8.00 -14.31 -8.96
N GLN A 26 9.05 -13.60 -9.37
CA GLN A 26 10.07 -13.09 -8.44
C GLN A 26 9.50 -12.04 -7.48
N LEU A 27 8.66 -11.12 -7.97
CA LEU A 27 7.96 -10.14 -7.15
C LEU A 27 7.08 -10.83 -6.10
N VAL A 28 6.27 -11.80 -6.52
CA VAL A 28 5.38 -12.54 -5.62
C VAL A 28 6.18 -13.31 -4.57
N ALA A 29 7.27 -13.97 -4.96
CA ALA A 29 8.15 -14.69 -4.04
C ALA A 29 8.78 -13.74 -3.01
N TYR A 30 9.28 -12.59 -3.44
CA TYR A 30 9.83 -11.56 -2.56
C TYR A 30 8.79 -11.06 -1.56
N LEU A 31 7.59 -10.67 -2.02
CA LEU A 31 6.52 -10.17 -1.14
C LEU A 31 6.08 -11.21 -0.10
N LYS A 32 6.01 -12.50 -0.49
CA LYS A 32 5.74 -13.61 0.44
C LYS A 32 6.86 -13.77 1.47
N SER A 33 8.12 -13.70 1.04
CA SER A 33 9.28 -13.77 1.93
C SER A 33 9.30 -12.60 2.92
N LEU A 34 9.08 -11.38 2.44
CA LEU A 34 8.98 -10.19 3.29
C LEU A 34 7.87 -10.34 4.33
N ALA A 35 6.68 -10.77 3.91
CA ALA A 35 5.57 -11.01 4.84
C ALA A 35 5.90 -12.04 5.93
N SER A 36 6.81 -12.98 5.67
CA SER A 36 7.25 -13.98 6.67
C SER A 36 8.23 -13.44 7.70
N THR A 37 8.96 -12.35 7.40
CA THR A 37 9.93 -11.74 8.32
C THR A 37 9.31 -10.68 9.22
N LEU A 38 8.19 -10.09 8.78
CA LEU A 38 7.49 -9.03 9.52
C LEU A 38 6.70 -9.62 10.69
N LYS A 39 6.83 -8.99 11.87
CA LYS A 39 5.94 -9.34 12.99
C LYS A 39 4.54 -8.86 12.63
N LYS A 40 3.51 -9.64 12.98
CA LYS A 40 2.12 -9.26 12.74
C LYS A 40 1.82 -7.92 13.44
N PRO A 41 1.54 -6.84 12.70
CA PRO A 41 1.29 -5.54 13.31
C PRO A 41 -0.15 -5.45 13.84
N SER A 42 -0.38 -4.58 14.83
CA SER A 42 -1.72 -4.25 15.32
C SER A 42 -2.46 -3.24 14.42
N ALA A 43 -1.73 -2.53 13.55
CA ALA A 43 -2.24 -1.61 12.54
C ALA A 43 -1.22 -1.44 11.40
N ILE A 44 -1.69 -1.10 10.19
CA ILE A 44 -0.84 -0.80 9.04
C ILE A 44 -1.04 0.66 8.65
N LEU A 45 0.07 1.40 8.53
CA LEU A 45 0.10 2.72 7.90
C LEU A 45 0.51 2.53 6.44
N LEU A 46 -0.43 2.71 5.51
CA LEU A 46 -0.20 2.61 4.08
C LEU A 46 -0.07 4.01 3.48
N ILE A 47 1.02 4.28 2.77
CA ILE A 47 1.20 5.53 2.03
C ILE A 47 1.20 5.17 0.55
N SER A 48 0.29 5.76 -0.22
CA SER A 48 0.09 5.42 -1.62
C SER A 48 0.43 6.59 -2.53
N ALA A 49 0.98 6.30 -3.71
CA ALA A 49 1.22 7.31 -4.74
C ALA A 49 -0.01 7.57 -5.65
N HIS A 50 -1.11 6.82 -5.47
CA HIS A 50 -2.31 6.94 -6.31
C HIS A 50 -3.36 7.90 -5.72
N TRP A 51 -3.04 8.60 -4.63
CA TRP A 51 -3.93 9.55 -3.99
C TRP A 51 -3.17 10.83 -3.68
N GLU A 52 -3.62 11.93 -4.28
CA GLU A 52 -3.08 13.27 -4.10
C GLU A 52 -4.13 14.17 -3.47
N GLU A 53 -3.72 14.96 -2.47
CA GLU A 53 -4.56 16.00 -1.86
C GLU A 53 -3.70 17.22 -1.53
N SER A 54 -4.33 18.39 -1.48
CA SER A 54 -3.64 19.65 -1.18
C SER A 54 -3.10 19.75 0.25
N VAL A 55 -3.66 18.98 1.18
CA VAL A 55 -3.26 18.93 2.59
C VAL A 55 -3.12 17.47 3.02
N ALA A 56 -2.07 17.17 3.80
CA ALA A 56 -1.89 15.85 4.40
C ALA A 56 -3.13 15.46 5.23
N THR A 57 -3.76 14.37 4.82
CA THR A 57 -5.05 13.88 5.29
C THR A 57 -4.90 12.42 5.70
N ILE A 58 -5.58 12.05 6.77
CA ILE A 58 -5.62 10.69 7.27
C ILE A 58 -7.05 10.21 7.19
N THR A 59 -7.26 9.04 6.60
CA THR A 59 -8.53 8.34 6.73
C THR A 59 -8.36 7.10 7.61
N ALA A 60 -9.27 6.94 8.56
CA ALA A 60 -9.39 5.76 9.40
C ALA A 60 -10.79 5.19 9.23
N ASN A 61 -10.88 4.00 8.64
CA ASN A 61 -12.14 3.27 8.49
C ASN A 61 -11.92 1.83 8.95
N ALA A 62 -12.84 1.29 9.75
CA ALA A 62 -12.80 -0.09 10.20
C ALA A 62 -12.97 -1.09 9.05
N ALA A 63 -13.62 -0.66 7.96
CA ALA A 63 -13.76 -1.39 6.71
C ALA A 63 -13.48 -0.41 5.55
N PRO A 64 -12.21 -0.15 5.20
CA PRO A 64 -11.89 0.80 4.15
C PRO A 64 -12.45 0.32 2.80
N ALA A 65 -13.15 1.21 2.08
CA ALA A 65 -13.55 0.95 0.71
C ALA A 65 -12.30 0.79 -0.16
N GLN A 66 -12.26 -0.19 -1.06
CA GLN A 66 -11.11 -0.42 -1.96
C GLN A 66 -10.95 0.65 -3.05
N HIS A 67 -11.79 1.69 -3.03
CA HIS A 67 -11.76 2.76 -4.02
C HIS A 67 -10.69 3.79 -3.65
N LEU A 68 -9.47 3.58 -4.13
CA LEU A 68 -8.51 4.66 -4.33
C LEU A 68 -9.09 5.55 -5.44
N ALA A 69 -9.59 6.73 -5.09
CA ALA A 69 -10.00 7.73 -6.06
C ALA A 69 -8.74 8.19 -6.82
N ILE A 70 -8.53 7.63 -8.01
CA ILE A 70 -7.47 8.05 -8.92
C ILE A 70 -7.80 9.47 -9.38
N GLY A 71 -7.04 10.44 -8.91
CA GLY A 71 -7.01 11.78 -9.51
C GLY A 71 -6.61 11.67 -10.99
N SER A 72 -7.13 12.56 -11.83
CA SER A 72 -6.82 12.57 -13.27
C SER A 72 -5.31 12.66 -13.52
N ALA A 73 -4.81 11.85 -14.46
CA ALA A 73 -3.41 11.56 -14.75
C ALA A 73 -2.52 12.74 -15.23
N LEU A 74 -2.87 14.00 -14.95
CA LEU A 74 -2.24 15.18 -15.56
C LEU A 74 -1.39 16.06 -14.61
N GLU A 75 -1.20 15.73 -13.33
CA GLU A 75 -0.38 16.54 -12.41
C GLU A 75 0.66 15.70 -11.64
N ILE A 76 1.83 15.42 -12.24
CA ILE A 76 2.93 14.65 -11.62
C ILE A 76 3.73 15.48 -10.57
N GLN A 77 3.13 16.42 -9.83
CA GLN A 77 3.87 17.21 -8.81
C GLN A 77 3.11 17.55 -7.52
N ARG A 78 2.14 16.75 -7.05
CA ARG A 78 1.45 17.06 -5.78
C ARG A 78 1.39 15.87 -4.81
N PHE A 79 1.52 16.20 -3.52
CA PHE A 79 2.04 15.38 -2.41
C PHE A 79 1.27 14.07 -2.09
N MET A 80 2.02 13.07 -1.57
CA MET A 80 1.57 11.75 -1.09
C MET A 80 0.63 11.80 0.13
N GLN A 81 -0.40 10.94 0.15
CA GLN A 81 -1.35 10.77 1.25
C GLN A 81 -1.18 9.45 2.02
N VAL A 82 -1.60 9.45 3.29
CA VAL A 82 -1.37 8.38 4.27
C VAL A 82 -2.69 7.76 4.75
N GLN A 83 -2.95 6.51 4.38
CA GLN A 83 -4.05 5.68 4.86
C GLN A 83 -3.63 4.92 6.13
N LEU A 84 -4.30 5.17 7.25
CA LEU A 84 -4.16 4.28 8.41
C LEU A 84 -5.26 3.21 8.35
N GLY A 85 -4.89 2.00 7.94
CA GLY A 85 -5.75 0.84 7.97
C GLY A 85 -5.54 0.05 9.27
N VAL A 86 -6.53 0.06 10.17
CA VAL A 86 -6.53 -0.87 11.29
C VAL A 86 -7.14 -2.18 10.81
N PHE A 87 -6.32 -3.02 10.18
CA PHE A 87 -6.73 -4.38 9.81
C PHE A 87 -6.82 -5.23 11.09
N ARG A 88 -7.97 -5.17 11.77
CA ARG A 88 -8.32 -6.15 12.79
C ARG A 88 -8.85 -7.39 12.06
N ARG A 89 -8.15 -8.51 12.19
CA ARG A 89 -8.82 -9.82 12.02
C ARG A 89 -9.65 -10.09 13.25
#